data_AF-A0A953BF38-F1
#
_entry.id   AF-A0A953BF38-F1
#
_cell.length_a   1.000
_cell.length_b   1.000
_cell.length_c   1.000
_cell.angle_alpha   90.00
_cell.angle_beta   90.00
_cell.angle_gamma   90.00
#
_symmetry.space_group_name_H-M   'P 1'
#
loop_
_entity.id
_entity.type
_entity.pdbx_description
1 polymer ?
#
loop_
_entity_poly.entity_id
_entity_poly.type
_entity_poly.pdbx_seq_one_letter_code
_entity_poly.pdbx_strand_id
1 'polypeptide(L)'
;MVQPGPAVSQVWGILIHEPLTAVAVLDRDGRRLWVNDQCVQIIKGPQGRASDFMGRSLEETFPGAFAQILRGVIDEVLSSGEAVLLRSVWRGVQYLTWIYEIQPGEEPGGMVDARVLLMTRPANSDDLKRYEAHPGVKVKFAAVVELGSLNVLTHRELEILALIGQGLSLPDIASMLGRSPKTIEKHREAIGRKLGMNDRLALAEVARRAGLTVADAERQRL
;
A
#
# COMPACT_ATOMS: atom_id res chain seq x y z
N MET A 1 18.36 19.01 -18.79
CA MET A 1 18.16 17.58 -19.11
C MET A 1 17.74 17.48 -20.57
N VAL A 2 18.33 16.55 -21.33
CA VAL A 2 17.94 16.28 -22.72
C VAL A 2 16.52 15.70 -22.70
N GLN A 3 15.61 16.28 -23.48
CA GLN A 3 14.25 15.76 -23.65
C GLN A 3 14.32 14.31 -24.13
N PRO A 4 13.64 13.36 -23.46
CA PRO A 4 13.67 11.97 -23.85
C PRO A 4 13.17 11.79 -25.29
N GLY A 5 13.97 11.15 -26.15
CA GLY A 5 13.59 10.88 -27.54
C GLY A 5 12.37 9.93 -27.65
N PRO A 6 11.78 9.78 -28.84
CA PRO A 6 10.53 9.01 -29.05
C PRO A 6 10.61 7.55 -28.56
N ALA A 7 11.79 6.94 -28.59
CA ALA A 7 12.02 5.61 -28.03
C ALA A 7 11.80 5.55 -26.50
N VAL A 8 12.16 6.59 -25.77
CA VAL A 8 11.98 6.68 -24.30
C VAL A 8 10.51 6.92 -23.95
N SER A 9 9.75 7.62 -24.80
CA SER A 9 8.28 7.74 -24.63
C SER A 9 7.57 6.39 -24.76
N GLN A 10 8.07 5.49 -25.61
CA GLN A 10 7.55 4.11 -25.68
C GLN A 10 7.89 3.29 -24.44
N VAL A 11 9.06 3.52 -23.83
CA VAL A 11 9.44 2.88 -22.56
C VAL A 11 8.47 3.25 -21.45
N TRP A 12 8.03 4.51 -21.38
CA TRP A 12 6.99 4.92 -20.44
C TRP A 12 5.71 4.11 -20.63
N GLY A 13 5.23 4.00 -21.88
CA GLY A 13 4.04 3.20 -22.22
C GLY A 13 4.14 1.75 -21.79
N ILE A 14 5.32 1.13 -21.86
CA ILE A 14 5.52 -0.26 -21.41
C ILE A 14 5.54 -0.35 -19.88
N LEU A 15 6.25 0.56 -19.22
CA LEU A 15 6.43 0.53 -17.76
C LEU A 15 5.12 0.77 -16.99
N ILE A 16 4.23 1.63 -17.51
CA ILE A 16 2.96 1.93 -16.86
C ILE A 16 1.94 0.79 -16.90
N HIS A 17 2.14 -0.19 -17.78
CA HIS A 17 1.33 -1.41 -17.86
C HIS A 17 1.93 -2.56 -17.04
N GLU A 18 3.02 -2.34 -16.30
CA GLU A 18 3.56 -3.34 -15.38
C GLU A 18 2.49 -3.68 -14.30
N PRO A 19 2.09 -4.95 -14.18
CA PRO A 19 0.88 -5.32 -13.45
C PRO A 19 0.98 -5.21 -11.92
N LEU A 20 2.18 -5.05 -11.36
CA LEU A 20 2.37 -5.00 -9.91
C LEU A 20 2.56 -3.58 -9.36
N THR A 21 2.82 -2.60 -10.22
CA THR A 21 3.05 -1.20 -9.83
C THR A 21 1.83 -0.36 -10.18
N ALA A 22 1.13 0.11 -9.16
CA ALA A 22 0.18 1.19 -9.35
C ALA A 22 0.93 2.50 -9.56
N VAL A 23 0.51 3.27 -10.56
CA VAL A 23 1.08 4.59 -10.86
C VAL A 23 -0.06 5.60 -10.92
N ALA A 24 0.12 6.74 -10.27
CA ALA A 24 -0.80 7.86 -10.32
C ALA A 24 -0.03 9.18 -10.46
N VAL A 25 -0.59 10.11 -11.23
CA VAL A 25 -0.09 11.48 -11.37
C VAL A 25 -1.14 12.43 -10.84
N LEU A 26 -0.72 13.33 -9.95
CA LEU A 26 -1.58 14.34 -9.35
C LEU A 26 -1.14 15.76 -9.71
N ASP A 27 -2.09 16.68 -9.68
CA ASP A 27 -1.82 18.11 -9.65
C ASP A 27 -1.42 18.61 -8.25
N ARG A 28 -1.17 19.91 -8.12
CA ARG A 28 -0.82 20.55 -6.84
C ARG A 28 -1.92 20.39 -5.77
N ASP A 29 -3.18 20.32 -6.17
CA ASP A 29 -4.32 20.18 -5.28
C ASP A 29 -4.61 18.70 -4.96
N GLY A 30 -3.76 17.78 -5.40
CA GLY A 30 -3.90 16.33 -5.18
C GLY A 30 -5.05 15.70 -5.97
N ARG A 31 -5.53 16.35 -7.04
CA ARG A 31 -6.47 15.75 -7.98
C ARG A 31 -5.73 14.85 -8.94
N ARG A 32 -6.33 13.71 -9.28
CA ARG A 32 -5.72 12.75 -10.20
C ARG A 32 -5.84 13.22 -11.65
N LEU A 33 -4.69 13.49 -12.25
CA LEU A 33 -4.57 13.77 -13.68
C LEU A 33 -4.48 12.49 -14.49
N TRP A 34 -3.91 11.42 -13.90
CA TRP A 34 -3.78 10.13 -14.56
C TRP A 34 -3.59 8.99 -13.55
N VAL A 35 -4.07 7.80 -13.88
CA VAL A 35 -3.83 6.54 -13.13
C VAL A 35 -3.72 5.36 -14.10
N ASN A 36 -2.95 4.33 -13.75
CA ASN A 36 -3.05 3.03 -14.44
C ASN A 36 -4.09 2.11 -13.81
N ASP A 37 -4.38 1.00 -14.49
CA ASP A 37 -5.34 -0.02 -14.05
C ASP A 37 -4.97 -0.60 -12.68
N GLN A 38 -3.68 -0.76 -12.39
CA GLN A 38 -3.26 -1.30 -11.10
C GLN A 38 -3.59 -0.38 -9.94
N CYS A 39 -3.56 0.94 -10.13
CA CYS A 39 -4.03 1.90 -9.13
C CYS A 39 -5.52 1.72 -8.81
N VAL A 40 -6.34 1.52 -9.84
CA VAL A 40 -7.78 1.22 -9.72
C VAL A 40 -8.01 -0.06 -8.91
N GLN A 41 -7.27 -1.12 -9.24
CA GLN A 41 -7.36 -2.41 -8.57
C GLN A 41 -6.99 -2.33 -7.08
N ILE A 42 -5.93 -1.61 -6.73
CA ILE A 42 -5.54 -1.43 -5.32
C ILE A 42 -6.62 -0.66 -4.56
N ILE A 43 -7.08 0.47 -5.09
CA ILE A 43 -7.95 1.38 -4.33
C ILE A 43 -9.37 0.82 -4.21
N LYS A 44 -9.97 0.33 -5.30
CA LYS A 44 -11.39 -0.12 -5.35
C LYS A 44 -11.57 -1.61 -5.61
N GLY A 45 -10.54 -2.31 -6.09
CA GLY A 45 -10.63 -3.74 -6.40
C GLY A 45 -11.16 -4.03 -7.80
N PRO A 46 -11.56 -5.29 -8.05
CA PRO A 46 -11.90 -5.80 -9.39
C PRO A 46 -13.01 -5.03 -10.11
N GLN A 47 -13.88 -4.35 -9.37
CA GLN A 47 -15.02 -3.61 -9.90
C GLN A 47 -14.75 -2.11 -10.11
N GLY A 48 -13.57 -1.63 -9.72
CA GLY A 48 -13.20 -0.23 -9.89
C GLY A 48 -13.00 0.16 -11.35
N ARG A 49 -13.23 1.43 -11.67
CA ARG A 49 -12.98 2.01 -12.99
C ARG A 49 -12.11 3.25 -12.86
N ALA A 50 -11.29 3.54 -13.87
CA ALA A 50 -10.47 4.75 -13.90
C ALA A 50 -11.31 6.03 -13.74
N SER A 51 -12.51 6.08 -14.35
CA SER A 51 -13.45 7.20 -14.23
C SER A 51 -13.94 7.48 -12.81
N ASP A 52 -13.76 6.53 -11.87
CA ASP A 52 -14.08 6.75 -10.46
C ASP A 52 -13.05 7.67 -9.77
N PHE A 53 -11.91 7.93 -10.41
CA PHE A 53 -10.77 8.62 -9.81
C PHE A 53 -10.30 9.86 -10.57
N MET A 54 -10.39 9.84 -11.90
CA MET A 54 -9.92 10.95 -12.75
C MET A 54 -10.57 12.28 -12.33
N GLY A 55 -9.75 13.31 -12.13
CA GLY A 55 -10.16 14.65 -11.68
C GLY A 55 -10.55 14.77 -10.21
N ARG A 56 -10.67 13.65 -9.48
CA ARG A 56 -11.05 13.65 -8.06
C ARG A 56 -9.85 13.84 -7.15
N SER A 57 -10.09 14.53 -6.04
CA SER A 57 -9.10 14.70 -4.98
C SER A 57 -8.91 13.43 -4.15
N LEU A 58 -7.89 13.43 -3.28
CA LEU A 58 -7.64 12.36 -2.33
C LEU A 58 -8.81 12.18 -1.36
N GLU A 59 -9.37 13.28 -0.88
CA GLU A 59 -10.47 13.35 0.11
C GLU A 59 -11.79 12.83 -0.47
N GLU A 60 -12.02 13.01 -1.77
CA GLU A 60 -13.18 12.43 -2.46
C GLU A 60 -13.05 10.90 -2.68
N THR A 61 -11.85 10.36 -2.51
CA THR A 61 -11.55 8.96 -2.86
C THR A 61 -11.33 8.07 -1.64
N PHE A 62 -10.64 8.59 -0.64
CA PHE A 62 -10.25 7.87 0.57
C PHE A 62 -10.98 8.42 1.80
N PRO A 63 -11.19 7.60 2.84
CA PRO A 63 -11.65 8.07 4.14
C PRO A 63 -10.78 9.22 4.66
N GLY A 64 -11.39 10.18 5.33
CA GLY A 64 -10.75 11.44 5.72
C GLY A 64 -9.42 11.27 6.44
N ALA A 65 -9.32 10.33 7.40
CA ALA A 65 -8.07 10.09 8.12
C ALA A 65 -6.93 9.58 7.21
N PHE A 66 -7.23 8.73 6.23
CA PHE A 66 -6.22 8.25 5.28
C PHE A 66 -5.86 9.32 4.24
N ALA A 67 -6.87 10.04 3.72
CA ALA A 67 -6.67 11.15 2.79
C ALA A 67 -5.77 12.24 3.40
N GLN A 68 -5.98 12.59 4.66
CA GLN A 68 -5.16 13.56 5.39
C GLN A 68 -3.70 13.12 5.53
N ILE A 69 -3.44 11.83 5.74
CA ILE A 69 -2.07 11.30 5.77
C ILE A 69 -1.40 11.49 4.41
N LEU A 70 -2.05 11.07 3.31
CA LEU A 70 -1.50 11.23 1.97
C LEU A 70 -1.27 12.70 1.62
N ARG A 71 -2.24 13.57 1.95
CA ARG A 71 -2.14 15.02 1.77
C ARG A 71 -0.92 15.59 2.46
N GLY A 72 -0.77 15.32 3.76
CA GLY A 72 0.38 15.84 4.52
C GLY A 72 1.73 15.32 4.02
N VAL A 73 1.77 14.10 3.47
CA VAL A 73 3.00 13.59 2.83
C VAL A 73 3.27 14.31 1.50
N ILE A 74 2.25 14.54 0.68
CA ILE A 74 2.39 15.28 -0.58
C ILE A 74 2.85 16.71 -0.32
N ASP A 75 2.23 17.41 0.63
CA ASP A 75 2.60 18.79 0.96
C ASP A 75 4.06 18.87 1.42
N GLU A 76 4.53 17.87 2.19
CA GLU A 76 5.93 17.76 2.57
C GLU A 76 6.86 17.56 1.36
N VAL A 77 6.52 16.64 0.45
CA VAL A 77 7.30 16.40 -0.78
C VAL A 77 7.38 17.67 -1.61
N LEU A 78 6.26 18.36 -1.83
CA LEU A 78 6.20 19.62 -2.61
C LEU A 78 6.93 20.79 -1.95
N SER A 79 7.01 20.81 -0.61
CA SER A 79 7.71 21.88 0.11
C SER A 79 9.22 21.65 0.21
N SER A 80 9.66 20.39 0.26
CA SER A 80 11.07 20.00 0.48
C SER A 80 11.80 19.61 -0.79
N GLY A 81 11.08 19.14 -1.82
CA GLY A 81 11.63 18.47 -2.99
C GLY A 81 12.19 17.07 -2.72
N GLU A 82 12.12 16.59 -1.47
CA GLU A 82 12.62 15.27 -1.08
C GLU A 82 11.56 14.18 -1.29
N ALA A 83 11.96 13.05 -1.88
CA ALA A 83 11.06 11.92 -2.08
C ALA A 83 10.71 11.25 -0.75
N VAL A 84 9.45 10.83 -0.61
CA VAL A 84 8.95 10.11 0.57
C VAL A 84 8.48 8.71 0.17
N LEU A 85 8.82 7.72 1.01
CA LEU A 85 8.25 6.38 0.97
C LEU A 85 7.23 6.24 2.09
N LEU A 86 5.96 6.12 1.72
CA LEU A 86 4.88 5.85 2.66
C LEU A 86 4.58 4.36 2.72
N ARG A 87 4.74 3.77 3.90
CA ARG A 87 4.18 2.45 4.23
C ARG A 87 2.75 2.61 4.72
N SER A 88 1.83 1.86 4.12
CA SER A 88 0.41 1.86 4.48
C SER A 88 -0.18 0.45 4.45
N VAL A 89 -1.34 0.26 5.08
CA VAL A 89 -2.15 -0.95 4.95
C VAL A 89 -3.51 -0.55 4.41
N TRP A 90 -3.88 -1.13 3.28
CA TRP A 90 -5.13 -0.85 2.59
C TRP A 90 -5.78 -2.17 2.19
N ARG A 91 -7.07 -2.35 2.51
CA ARG A 91 -7.83 -3.59 2.24
C ARG A 91 -7.14 -4.85 2.72
N GLY A 92 -6.46 -4.75 3.87
CA GLY A 92 -5.75 -5.85 4.51
C GLY A 92 -4.41 -6.22 3.86
N VAL A 93 -3.91 -5.40 2.93
CA VAL A 93 -2.61 -5.61 2.27
C VAL A 93 -1.68 -4.45 2.57
N GLN A 94 -0.44 -4.78 2.90
CA GLN A 94 0.63 -3.80 3.08
C GLN A 94 1.13 -3.28 1.73
N TYR A 95 1.23 -1.96 1.61
CA TYR A 95 1.75 -1.27 0.45
C TYR A 95 2.89 -0.33 0.81
N LEU A 96 3.82 -0.19 -0.13
CA LEU A 96 4.84 0.84 -0.15
C LEU A 96 4.55 1.79 -1.31
N THR A 97 4.46 3.07 -1.00
CA THR A 97 4.18 4.14 -1.97
C THR A 97 5.32 5.14 -2.00
N TRP A 98 6.04 5.20 -3.12
CA TRP A 98 6.99 6.27 -3.40
C TRP A 98 6.24 7.48 -3.93
N ILE A 99 6.57 8.64 -3.38
CA ILE A 99 5.93 9.92 -3.68
C ILE A 99 7.05 10.88 -4.07
N TYR A 100 7.02 11.31 -5.33
CA TYR A 100 8.01 12.20 -5.92
C TYR A 100 7.35 13.49 -6.36
N GLU A 101 8.04 14.61 -6.18
CA GLU A 101 7.73 15.82 -6.93
C GLU A 101 8.13 15.61 -8.40
N ILE A 102 7.29 16.08 -9.31
CA ILE A 102 7.58 16.18 -10.75
C ILE A 102 7.26 17.59 -11.24
N GLN A 103 7.85 17.96 -12.37
CA GLN A 103 7.62 19.26 -12.98
C GLN A 103 6.39 19.23 -13.89
N PRO A 104 5.63 20.32 -14.00
CA PRO A 104 4.61 20.47 -15.03
C PRO A 104 5.19 20.29 -16.44
N GLY A 105 4.34 19.87 -17.37
CA GLY A 105 4.74 19.59 -18.74
C GLY A 105 3.73 20.12 -19.76
N GLU A 106 4.22 20.43 -20.95
CA GLU A 106 3.36 20.71 -22.11
C GLU A 106 2.88 19.40 -22.73
N GLU A 107 1.57 19.31 -22.96
CA GLU A 107 0.93 18.24 -23.72
C GLU A 107 0.26 18.81 -24.99
N PRO A 108 -0.14 17.97 -25.97
CA PRO A 108 -0.82 18.44 -27.19
C PRO A 108 -2.11 19.26 -26.93
N GLY A 109 -2.66 19.21 -25.71
CA GLY A 109 -3.83 20.00 -25.27
C GLY A 109 -3.49 21.24 -24.43
N GLY A 110 -2.22 21.57 -24.20
CA GLY A 110 -1.77 22.70 -23.38
C GLY A 110 -0.91 22.30 -22.19
N MET A 111 -0.60 23.27 -21.33
CA MET A 111 0.17 23.05 -20.11
C MET A 111 -0.64 22.21 -19.11
N VAL A 112 -0.04 21.13 -18.61
CA VAL A 112 -0.64 20.25 -17.60
C VAL A 112 0.07 20.45 -16.27
N ASP A 113 -0.70 20.72 -15.22
CA ASP A 113 -0.20 21.03 -13.89
C ASP A 113 0.24 19.80 -13.08
N ALA A 114 0.92 18.84 -13.71
CA ALA A 114 1.44 17.66 -13.02
C ALA A 114 2.48 18.07 -11.97
N ARG A 115 2.32 17.59 -10.73
CA ARG A 115 3.20 17.92 -9.60
C ARG A 115 3.68 16.74 -8.80
N VAL A 116 2.89 15.67 -8.74
CA VAL A 116 3.24 14.51 -7.91
C VAL A 116 3.10 13.24 -8.71
N LEU A 117 4.13 12.40 -8.63
CA LEU A 117 4.10 11.01 -9.08
C LEU A 117 4.01 10.09 -7.85
N LEU A 118 3.01 9.22 -7.82
CA LEU A 118 2.91 8.14 -6.85
C LEU A 118 3.15 6.81 -7.55
N MET A 119 4.04 6.00 -6.99
CA MET A 119 4.24 4.61 -7.38
C MET A 119 3.97 3.72 -6.17
N THR A 120 3.01 2.81 -6.27
CA THR A 120 2.59 1.96 -5.15
C THR A 120 2.75 0.49 -5.51
N ARG A 121 3.36 -0.28 -4.61
CA ARG A 121 3.54 -1.74 -4.74
C ARG A 121 3.13 -2.47 -3.47
N PRO A 122 2.53 -3.67 -3.57
CA PRO A 122 2.38 -4.53 -2.41
C PRO A 122 3.77 -4.89 -1.89
N ALA A 123 3.90 -5.01 -0.57
CA ALA A 123 5.16 -5.35 0.07
C ALA A 123 4.91 -6.43 1.12
N ASN A 124 5.84 -7.39 1.23
CA ASN A 124 5.87 -8.30 2.36
C ASN A 124 6.63 -7.67 3.54
N SER A 125 6.67 -8.36 4.67
CA SER A 125 7.35 -7.90 5.89
C SER A 125 8.87 -7.72 5.72
N ASP A 126 9.51 -8.49 4.84
CA ASP A 126 10.96 -8.45 4.62
C ASP A 126 11.38 -7.32 3.66
N ASP A 127 10.49 -6.92 2.75
CA ASP A 127 10.74 -5.86 1.80
C ASP A 127 11.01 -4.51 2.49
N LEU A 128 10.37 -4.25 3.63
CA LEU A 128 10.50 -2.97 4.35
C LEU A 128 11.97 -2.64 4.68
N LYS A 129 12.72 -3.63 5.17
CA LYS A 129 14.15 -3.47 5.52
C LYS A 129 15.00 -3.09 4.31
N ARG A 130 14.66 -3.63 3.13
CA ARG A 130 15.38 -3.31 1.87
C ARG A 130 15.14 -1.87 1.44
N TYR A 131 13.95 -1.35 1.72
CA TYR A 131 13.57 0.00 1.32
C TYR A 131 13.98 1.08 2.34
N GLU A 132 13.97 0.78 3.64
CA GLU A 132 14.56 1.66 4.67
C GLU A 132 16.04 1.90 4.44
N ALA A 133 16.74 0.94 3.81
CA ALA A 133 18.14 1.07 3.43
C ALA A 133 18.38 1.84 2.13
N HIS A 134 17.33 2.28 1.42
CA HIS A 134 17.48 2.99 0.15
C HIS A 134 17.88 4.45 0.38
N PRO A 135 19.05 4.91 -0.10
CA PRO A 135 19.51 6.26 0.13
C PRO A 135 18.61 7.29 -0.56
N GLY A 136 18.33 8.41 0.13
CA GLY A 136 17.61 9.56 -0.44
C GLY A 136 16.09 9.47 -0.42
N VAL A 137 15.50 8.55 0.36
CA VAL A 137 14.05 8.49 0.54
C VAL A 137 13.69 8.49 2.01
N LYS A 138 12.87 9.46 2.43
CA LYS A 138 12.38 9.55 3.81
C LYS A 138 11.24 8.55 4.01
N VAL A 139 11.37 7.65 4.97
CA VAL A 139 10.33 6.63 5.25
C VAL A 139 9.30 7.16 6.25
N LYS A 140 8.02 6.97 5.95
CA LYS A 140 6.89 7.30 6.81
C LYS A 140 5.92 6.12 6.92
N PHE A 141 5.16 6.12 8.00
CA PHE A 141 4.18 5.08 8.31
C PHE A 141 2.80 5.71 8.44
N ALA A 142 1.81 5.17 7.74
CA ALA A 142 0.43 5.56 7.95
C ALA A 142 -0.01 5.13 9.37
N ALA A 143 -0.52 6.08 10.14
CA ALA A 143 -0.98 5.85 11.51
C ALA A 143 -2.28 5.01 11.57
N VAL A 144 -3.06 5.03 10.49
CA VAL A 144 -4.31 4.26 10.34
C VAL A 144 -4.15 3.12 9.35
N VAL A 145 -4.99 2.10 9.49
CA VAL A 145 -5.03 0.92 8.61
C VAL A 145 -6.44 0.63 8.14
N GLU A 146 -6.61 0.31 6.86
CA GLU A 146 -7.84 -0.27 6.33
C GLU A 146 -7.61 -1.77 6.14
N LEU A 147 -8.30 -2.60 6.91
CA LEU A 147 -8.04 -4.04 6.99
C LEU A 147 -8.91 -4.88 6.05
N GLY A 148 -9.91 -4.28 5.39
CA GLY A 148 -10.85 -4.98 4.52
C GLY A 148 -11.46 -6.21 5.22
N SER A 149 -11.35 -7.38 4.60
CA SER A 149 -11.83 -8.64 5.17
C SER A 149 -11.13 -9.04 6.48
N LEU A 150 -9.90 -8.56 6.74
CA LEU A 150 -9.17 -8.86 7.96
C LEU A 150 -9.69 -8.07 9.17
N ASN A 151 -10.58 -7.10 8.98
CA ASN A 151 -11.10 -6.27 10.07
C ASN A 151 -11.90 -7.08 11.12
N VAL A 152 -12.41 -8.26 10.74
CA VAL A 152 -13.12 -9.19 11.65
C VAL A 152 -12.21 -9.83 12.70
N LEU A 153 -10.89 -9.74 12.52
CA LEU A 153 -9.91 -10.32 13.43
C LEU A 153 -9.65 -9.41 14.62
N THR A 154 -9.51 -10.01 15.80
CA THR A 154 -9.04 -9.32 17.01
C THR A 154 -7.57 -8.92 16.87
N HIS A 155 -7.09 -8.03 17.74
CA HIS A 155 -5.68 -7.62 17.78
C HIS A 155 -4.75 -8.84 17.84
N ARG A 156 -4.96 -9.75 18.81
CA ARG A 156 -4.17 -10.98 18.96
C ARG A 156 -4.22 -11.90 17.74
N GLU A 157 -5.37 -12.00 17.09
CA GLU A 157 -5.52 -12.80 15.87
C GLU A 157 -4.76 -12.19 14.67
N LEU A 158 -4.73 -10.86 14.55
CA LEU A 158 -3.93 -10.16 13.55
C LEU A 158 -2.43 -10.32 13.79
N GLU A 159 -1.96 -10.26 15.04
CA GLU A 159 -0.56 -10.54 15.38
C GLU A 159 -0.17 -11.95 14.93
N ILE A 160 -1.01 -12.94 15.25
CA ILE A 160 -0.76 -14.34 14.86
C ILE A 160 -0.78 -14.49 13.34
N LEU A 161 -1.73 -13.86 12.64
CA LEU A 161 -1.79 -13.85 11.18
C LEU A 161 -0.50 -13.25 10.59
N ALA A 162 -0.03 -12.11 11.11
CA ALA A 162 1.21 -11.46 10.66
C ALA A 162 2.43 -12.38 10.83
N LEU A 163 2.55 -13.08 11.95
CA LEU A 163 3.65 -14.02 12.20
C LEU A 163 3.57 -15.27 11.31
N ILE A 164 2.36 -15.76 11.01
CA ILE A 164 2.17 -16.81 10.01
C ILE A 164 2.65 -16.33 8.63
N GLY A 165 2.34 -15.09 8.25
CA GLY A 165 2.76 -14.49 6.99
C GLY A 165 4.28 -14.32 6.86
N GLN A 166 4.96 -14.15 8.00
CA GLN A 166 6.42 -14.15 8.12
C GLN A 166 7.03 -15.56 8.11
N GLY A 167 6.21 -16.61 7.99
CA GLY A 167 6.67 -17.99 7.88
C GLY A 167 7.02 -18.67 9.21
N LEU A 168 6.67 -18.08 10.36
CA LEU A 168 6.96 -18.69 11.66
C LEU A 168 6.10 -19.93 11.90
N SER A 169 6.69 -20.94 12.56
CA SER A 169 5.96 -22.12 13.00
C SER A 169 5.09 -21.80 14.23
N LEU A 170 4.04 -22.60 14.48
CA LEU A 170 3.17 -22.39 15.64
C LEU A 170 3.93 -22.46 16.98
N PRO A 171 4.93 -23.37 17.16
CA PRO A 171 5.82 -23.30 18.31
C PRO A 171 6.61 -21.99 18.44
N ASP A 172 7.14 -21.45 17.34
CA ASP A 172 7.88 -20.18 17.37
C ASP A 172 6.97 -19.01 17.73
N ILE A 173 5.77 -18.97 17.15
CA ILE A 173 4.73 -17.98 17.49
C ILE A 173 4.35 -18.09 18.96
N ALA A 174 4.18 -19.32 19.47
CA ALA A 174 3.85 -19.56 20.86
C ALA A 174 4.94 -19.06 21.79
N SER A 175 6.20 -19.33 21.47
CA SER A 175 7.38 -18.82 22.19
C SER A 175 7.39 -17.29 22.19
N MET A 176 7.25 -16.67 21.02
CA MET A 176 7.29 -15.21 20.85
C MET A 176 6.17 -14.49 21.60
N LEU A 177 4.97 -15.08 21.66
CA LEU A 177 3.81 -14.49 22.32
C LEU A 177 3.64 -14.94 23.79
N GLY A 178 4.54 -15.76 24.33
CA GLY A 178 4.46 -16.29 25.69
C GLY A 178 3.23 -17.17 25.94
N ARG A 179 2.88 -18.02 24.97
CA ARG A 179 1.71 -18.91 24.99
C ARG A 179 2.08 -20.35 24.70
N SER A 180 1.13 -21.27 24.88
CA SER A 180 1.32 -22.67 24.48
C SER A 180 1.06 -22.85 22.97
N PRO A 181 1.74 -23.77 22.26
CA PRO A 181 1.44 -24.09 20.87
C PRO A 181 -0.03 -24.48 20.64
N LYS A 182 -0.65 -25.16 21.61
CA LYS A 182 -2.08 -25.51 21.59
C LYS A 182 -2.99 -24.28 21.61
N THR A 183 -2.59 -23.23 22.32
CA THR A 183 -3.32 -21.95 22.34
C THR A 183 -3.22 -21.26 20.99
N ILE A 184 -2.03 -21.21 20.38
CA ILE A 184 -1.83 -20.61 19.06
C ILE A 184 -2.60 -21.38 17.99
N GLU A 185 -2.63 -22.71 18.04
CA GLU A 185 -3.42 -23.50 17.09
C GLU A 185 -4.91 -23.18 17.18
N LYS A 186 -5.47 -23.03 18.39
CA LYS A 186 -6.87 -22.60 18.57
C LYS A 186 -7.13 -21.22 17.97
N HIS A 187 -6.20 -20.28 18.09
CA HIS A 187 -6.31 -18.97 17.44
C HIS A 187 -6.26 -19.11 15.92
N ARG A 188 -5.33 -19.91 15.36
CA ARG A 188 -5.24 -20.18 13.93
C ARG A 188 -6.56 -20.74 13.37
N GLU A 189 -7.16 -21.70 14.05
CA GLU A 189 -8.48 -22.24 13.68
C GLU A 189 -9.58 -21.16 13.75
N ALA A 190 -9.58 -20.31 14.78
CA ALA A 190 -10.55 -19.23 14.91
C ALA A 190 -10.41 -18.19 13.79
N ILE A 191 -9.17 -17.83 13.43
CA ILE A 191 -8.87 -16.95 12.29
C ILE A 191 -9.44 -17.56 11.00
N GLY A 192 -9.13 -18.84 10.74
CA GLY A 192 -9.67 -19.56 9.59
C GLY A 192 -11.19 -19.47 9.52
N ARG A 193 -11.89 -19.82 10.61
CA ARG A 193 -13.36 -19.71 10.68
C ARG A 193 -13.87 -18.29 10.40
N LYS A 194 -13.25 -17.25 10.98
CA LYS A 194 -13.67 -15.85 10.78
C LYS A 194 -13.46 -15.36 9.35
N LEU A 195 -12.44 -15.88 8.67
CA LEU A 195 -12.16 -15.56 7.27
C LEU A 195 -12.86 -16.51 6.28
N GLY A 196 -13.64 -17.48 6.76
CA GLY A 196 -14.29 -18.48 5.91
C GLY A 196 -13.30 -19.48 5.27
N MET A 197 -12.14 -19.68 5.90
CA MET A 197 -11.04 -20.52 5.41
C MET A 197 -10.87 -21.74 6.31
N ASN A 198 -10.98 -22.94 5.73
CA ASN A 198 -10.75 -24.20 6.45
C ASN A 198 -9.36 -24.80 6.16
N ASP A 199 -8.64 -24.30 5.16
CA ASP A 199 -7.33 -24.79 4.75
C ASP A 199 -6.20 -23.94 5.35
N ARG A 200 -5.21 -24.62 5.94
CA ARG A 200 -4.02 -23.98 6.52
C ARG A 200 -3.16 -23.32 5.44
N LEU A 201 -3.08 -23.91 4.24
CA LEU A 201 -2.29 -23.34 3.14
C LEU A 201 -2.95 -22.06 2.62
N ALA A 202 -4.27 -22.06 2.42
CA ALA A 202 -5.02 -20.86 2.08
C ALA A 202 -4.84 -19.73 3.10
N LEU A 203 -4.89 -20.04 4.40
CA LEU A 203 -4.65 -19.05 5.46
C LEU A 203 -3.22 -18.50 5.41
N ALA A 204 -2.22 -19.36 5.21
CA ALA A 204 -0.84 -18.94 5.07
C ALA A 204 -0.62 -18.02 3.86
N GLU A 205 -1.27 -18.31 2.72
CA GLU A 205 -1.18 -17.48 1.53
C GLU A 205 -1.83 -16.11 1.73
N VAL A 206 -2.97 -16.04 2.43
CA VAL A 206 -3.61 -14.77 2.80
C VAL A 206 -2.72 -13.96 3.74
N ALA A 207 -2.15 -14.61 4.75
CA ALA A 207 -1.21 -13.98 5.68
C ALA A 207 0.03 -13.43 4.95
N ARG A 208 0.60 -14.23 4.03
CA ARG A 208 1.76 -13.85 3.22
C ARG A 208 1.44 -12.66 2.30
N ARG A 209 0.28 -12.68 1.63
CA ARG A 209 -0.17 -11.57 0.77
C ARG A 209 -0.47 -10.30 1.55
N ALA A 210 -0.98 -10.43 2.77
CA ALA A 210 -1.29 -9.30 3.63
C ALA A 210 0.00 -8.52 3.99
N GLY A 211 1.13 -9.21 4.15
CA GLY A 211 2.44 -8.58 4.39
C GLY A 211 2.53 -7.83 5.71
N LEU A 212 1.64 -8.14 6.66
CA LEU A 212 1.52 -7.42 7.92
C LEU A 212 2.66 -7.76 8.90
N THR A 213 2.89 -6.83 9.80
CA THR A 213 3.75 -6.99 10.97
C THR A 213 2.90 -6.99 12.25
N VAL A 214 3.45 -7.47 13.36
CA VAL A 214 2.77 -7.46 14.67
C VAL A 214 2.33 -6.03 15.06
N ALA A 215 3.14 -5.02 14.70
CA ALA A 215 2.83 -3.61 14.97
C ALA A 215 1.59 -3.09 14.22
N ASP A 216 1.18 -3.72 13.13
CA ASP A 216 -0.05 -3.33 12.41
C ASP A 216 -1.31 -3.71 13.18
N ALA A 217 -1.25 -4.69 14.08
CA ALA A 217 -2.39 -5.11 14.89
C ALA A 217 -2.87 -4.00 15.83
N GLU A 218 -1.95 -3.16 16.32
CA GLU A 218 -2.18 -2.08 17.28
C GLU A 218 -2.54 -0.73 16.62
N ARG A 219 -2.52 -0.65 15.29
CA ARG A 219 -2.85 0.60 14.59
C ARG A 219 -4.33 0.87 14.59
N GLN A 220 -4.67 2.16 14.55
CA GLN A 220 -6.05 2.61 14.46
C GLN A 220 -6.69 2.10 13.16
N ARG A 221 -7.78 1.36 13.28
CA ARG A 221 -8.54 0.82 12.14
C ARG A 221 -9.50 1.89 11.61
N LEU A 222 -9.64 1.95 10.29
CA LEU A 222 -10.64 2.76 9.59
C LEU A 222 -12.02 2.11 9.57
#